data_AF-A0A3P7E920-F1
#
_entry.id   AF-A0A3P7E920-F1
#
_cell.length_a   1.000
_cell.length_b   1.000
_cell.length_c   1.000
_cell.angle_alpha   90.00
_cell.angle_beta   90.00
_cell.angle_gamma   90.00
#
_symmetry.space_group_name_H-M   'P 1'
#
loop_
_entity.id
_entity.type
_entity.pdbx_description
1 polymer ?
#
loop_
_entity_poly.entity_id
_entity_poly.type
_entity_poly.pdbx_seq_one_letter_code
_entity_poly.pdbx_strand_id
1 'polypeptide(L)'
;MLWKLFSSKYGADATSKLRDYALTMLNNVQIMYHQPSAIPQLSFHVVRFEVLTIQPSAMADHLHNSGHAQKYLDRFCKYQRSLSTRDWDHALLLTGYDIHRGTGSRSISGIARLDGMCDPWNSCTLAEGLDFTSAFIGTHELGHSVGMRHDEPYCPAKHIMSSSLGPGKVTWSICSLRDYHIFLQRLDSRDKNCLRVSNLPQKLTMRTDLKPGQVYNADMQCYIMHGQGYRQVVLTIIDIVH
;
A
#
# COMPACT_ATOMS: atom_id res chain seq x y z
N MET A 1 -11.93 -10.48 4.96
CA MET A 1 -10.71 -10.19 5.78
C MET A 1 -9.52 -10.90 5.20
N LEU A 2 -8.38 -10.22 5.13
CA LEU A 2 -7.15 -10.77 4.56
C LEU A 2 -6.61 -11.98 5.33
N TRP A 3 -6.66 -11.95 6.67
CA TRP A 3 -6.20 -13.07 7.50
C TRP A 3 -6.95 -14.38 7.19
N LYS A 4 -8.25 -14.34 6.89
CA LYS A 4 -9.02 -15.55 6.52
C LYS A 4 -8.49 -16.20 5.24
N LEU A 5 -8.09 -15.40 4.25
CA LEU A 5 -7.49 -15.88 3.00
C LEU A 5 -6.14 -16.55 3.25
N PHE A 6 -5.29 -15.96 4.09
CA PHE A 6 -4.02 -16.57 4.47
C PHE A 6 -4.21 -17.82 5.34
N SER A 7 -5.21 -17.81 6.23
CA SER A 7 -5.57 -18.94 7.08
C SER A 7 -6.02 -20.15 6.26
N SER A 8 -6.89 -19.94 5.26
CA SER A 8 -7.30 -21.05 4.37
C SER A 8 -6.14 -21.62 3.55
N LYS A 9 -5.10 -20.82 3.30
CA LYS A 9 -3.98 -21.18 2.41
C LYS A 9 -2.79 -21.80 3.14
N TYR A 10 -2.50 -21.31 4.34
CA TYR A 10 -1.29 -21.63 5.09
C TYR A 10 -1.57 -22.21 6.48
N GLY A 11 -2.83 -22.33 6.89
CA GLY A 11 -3.22 -22.91 8.18
C GLY A 11 -2.55 -22.20 9.36
N ALA A 12 -1.79 -22.96 10.15
CA ALA A 12 -1.07 -22.45 11.32
C ALA A 12 -0.02 -21.38 10.98
N ASP A 13 0.52 -21.37 9.76
CA ASP A 13 1.55 -20.42 9.33
C ASP A 13 1.00 -19.08 8.83
N ALA A 14 -0.33 -18.93 8.78
CA ALA A 14 -0.99 -17.78 8.16
C ALA A 14 -0.50 -16.42 8.67
N THR A 15 -0.33 -16.26 9.98
CA THR A 15 0.15 -15.02 10.59
C THR A 15 1.59 -14.71 10.16
N SER A 16 2.46 -15.72 10.15
CA SER A 16 3.86 -15.57 9.73
C SER A 16 3.94 -15.22 8.23
N LYS A 17 3.19 -15.94 7.39
CA LYS A 17 3.14 -15.69 5.94
C LYS A 17 2.55 -14.33 5.60
N LEU A 18 1.53 -13.88 6.32
CA LEU A 18 0.95 -12.56 6.14
C LEU A 18 1.94 -11.45 6.54
N ARG A 19 2.70 -11.66 7.62
CA ARG A 19 3.78 -10.74 8.02
C ARG A 19 4.86 -10.65 6.93
N ASP A 20 5.36 -11.78 6.45
CA ASP A 20 6.43 -11.81 5.44
C ASP A 20 5.98 -11.14 4.13
N TYR A 21 4.74 -11.40 3.72
CA TYR A 21 4.11 -10.77 2.56
C TYR A 21 4.00 -9.24 2.75
N ALA A 22 3.46 -8.78 3.88
CA ALA A 22 3.27 -7.37 4.16
C ALA A 22 4.60 -6.60 4.23
N LEU A 23 5.64 -7.18 4.85
CA LEU A 23 6.97 -6.57 4.90
C LEU A 23 7.64 -6.53 3.52
N THR A 24 7.39 -7.54 2.68
CA THR A 24 7.92 -7.55 1.31
C THR A 24 7.20 -6.56 0.40
N MET A 25 5.88 -6.40 0.57
CA MET A 25 5.10 -5.34 -0.07
C MET A 25 5.62 -3.96 0.34
N LEU A 26 5.83 -3.71 1.64
CA LEU A 26 6.35 -2.44 2.13
C LEU A 26 7.77 -2.15 1.63
N ASN A 27 8.63 -3.16 1.51
CA ASN A 27 9.94 -2.99 0.87
C ASN A 27 9.80 -2.53 -0.60
N ASN A 28 8.81 -3.04 -1.33
CA ASN A 28 8.54 -2.58 -2.69
C ASN A 28 8.04 -1.14 -2.74
N VAL A 29 7.17 -0.75 -1.79
CA VAL A 29 6.77 0.65 -1.59
C VAL A 29 8.00 1.53 -1.35
N GLN A 30 8.88 1.12 -0.43
CA GLN A 30 10.11 1.87 -0.15
C GLN A 30 11.00 2.01 -1.39
N ILE A 31 11.16 0.96 -2.20
CA ILE A 31 11.92 1.03 -3.46
C ILE A 31 11.36 2.11 -4.39
N MET A 32 10.03 2.25 -4.48
CA MET A 32 9.40 3.29 -5.30
C MET A 32 9.61 4.70 -4.73
N TYR A 33 9.51 4.88 -3.42
CA TYR A 33 9.75 6.18 -2.77
C TYR A 33 11.23 6.57 -2.64
N HIS A 34 12.15 5.61 -2.79
CA HIS A 34 13.60 5.84 -2.79
C HIS A 34 14.17 6.09 -4.19
N GLN A 35 13.32 6.24 -5.22
CA GLN A 35 13.79 6.59 -6.55
C GLN A 35 14.60 7.89 -6.54
N PRO A 36 15.68 8.02 -7.34
CA PRO A 36 16.53 9.22 -7.34
C PRO A 36 15.79 10.52 -7.64
N SER A 37 14.67 10.46 -8.34
CA SER A 37 13.83 11.62 -8.66
C SER A 37 12.95 12.07 -7.48
N ALA A 38 12.67 11.20 -6.51
CA ALA A 38 11.82 11.46 -5.36
C ALA A 38 12.63 12.08 -4.20
N ILE A 39 12.97 13.35 -4.36
CA ILE A 39 13.69 14.13 -3.34
C ILE A 39 12.69 15.04 -2.60
N PRO A 40 12.79 15.21 -1.27
CA PRO A 40 13.59 14.37 -0.37
C PRO A 40 13.02 12.95 -0.29
N GLN A 41 13.91 11.97 -0.11
CA GLN A 41 13.51 10.55 -0.02
C GLN A 41 12.67 10.30 1.22
N LEU A 42 11.56 9.58 1.04
CA LEU A 42 10.69 9.13 2.13
C LEU A 42 11.07 7.70 2.54
N SER A 43 11.54 7.54 3.78
CA SER A 43 11.90 6.24 4.34
C SER A 43 10.79 5.69 5.24
N PHE A 44 10.45 4.41 5.05
CA PHE A 44 9.39 3.75 5.79
C PHE A 44 9.98 2.94 6.96
N HIS A 45 9.45 3.13 8.16
CA HIS A 45 9.85 2.39 9.36
C HIS A 45 8.62 1.74 10.01
N VAL A 46 8.65 0.42 10.21
CA VAL A 46 7.53 -0.30 10.82
C VAL A 46 7.65 -0.25 12.34
N VAL A 47 6.94 0.70 12.94
CA VAL A 47 6.89 0.93 14.40
C VAL A 47 5.78 0.13 15.10
N ARG A 48 4.79 -0.36 14.35
CA ARG A 48 3.72 -1.23 14.85
C ARG A 48 3.23 -2.13 13.72
N PHE A 49 2.96 -3.39 14.03
CA PHE A 49 2.42 -4.36 13.08
C PHE A 49 1.41 -5.25 13.79
N GLU A 50 0.21 -5.33 13.23
CA GLU A 50 -0.91 -6.08 13.81
C GLU A 50 -1.59 -6.95 12.76
N VAL A 51 -1.95 -8.16 13.17
CA VAL A 51 -2.75 -9.07 12.37
C VAL A 51 -4.11 -9.22 13.05
N LEU A 52 -5.13 -8.62 12.44
CA LEU A 52 -6.51 -8.74 12.90
C LEU A 52 -7.08 -10.09 12.45
N THR A 53 -7.16 -11.03 13.39
CA THR A 53 -7.79 -12.34 13.17
C THR A 53 -9.32 -12.28 13.27
N ILE A 54 -9.85 -11.23 13.92
CA ILE A 54 -11.26 -10.89 14.05
C ILE A 54 -11.43 -9.41 13.70
N GLN A 55 -12.45 -9.07 12.90
CA GLN A 55 -12.74 -7.70 12.54
C GLN A 55 -13.16 -6.90 13.79
N PRO A 56 -12.49 -5.80 14.13
CA PRO A 56 -12.93 -4.92 15.22
C PRO A 56 -14.36 -4.42 14.97
N SER A 57 -15.17 -4.35 16.03
CA SER A 57 -16.57 -3.89 15.93
C SER A 57 -16.69 -2.48 15.33
N ALA A 58 -15.71 -1.61 15.58
CA ALA A 58 -15.61 -0.27 15.00
C ALA A 58 -15.48 -0.27 13.46
N MET A 59 -15.06 -1.39 12.87
CA MET A 59 -14.91 -1.60 11.44
C MET A 59 -15.77 -2.77 10.93
N ALA A 60 -16.88 -3.10 11.59
CA ALA A 60 -17.74 -4.20 11.18
C ALA A 60 -18.26 -4.04 9.73
N ASP A 61 -18.45 -5.17 9.04
CA ASP A 61 -18.78 -5.25 7.61
C ASP A 61 -19.92 -4.31 7.17
N HIS A 62 -21.04 -4.34 7.90
CA HIS A 62 -22.23 -3.54 7.62
C HIS A 62 -21.97 -2.02 7.75
N LEU A 63 -20.96 -1.60 8.52
CA LEU A 63 -20.65 -0.17 8.73
C LEU A 63 -19.97 0.47 7.52
N HIS A 64 -19.40 -0.35 6.63
CA HIS A 64 -18.72 0.09 5.42
C HIS A 64 -19.26 -0.60 4.17
N ASN A 65 -20.48 -1.14 4.23
CA ASN A 65 -21.16 -1.82 3.13
C ASN A 65 -20.27 -2.84 2.42
N SER A 66 -19.57 -3.69 3.17
CA SER A 66 -18.75 -4.80 2.63
C SER A 66 -17.63 -4.39 1.66
N GLY A 67 -17.15 -3.14 1.72
CA GLY A 67 -15.99 -2.68 0.92
C GLY A 67 -16.12 -1.29 0.32
N HIS A 68 -17.18 -0.54 0.64
CA HIS A 68 -17.35 0.81 0.12
C HIS A 68 -16.20 1.71 0.58
N ALA A 69 -15.40 2.18 -0.37
CA ALA A 69 -14.10 2.81 -0.15
C ALA A 69 -14.13 3.93 0.89
N GLN A 70 -14.97 4.96 0.68
CA GLN A 70 -15.03 6.11 1.60
C GLN A 70 -15.46 5.70 3.01
N LYS A 71 -16.53 4.93 3.13
CA LYS A 71 -17.03 4.45 4.42
C LYS A 71 -15.97 3.62 5.13
N TYR A 72 -15.29 2.73 4.42
CA TYR A 72 -14.30 1.84 5.03
C TYR A 72 -13.07 2.63 5.50
N LEU A 73 -12.57 3.55 4.67
CA LEU A 73 -11.50 4.46 5.07
C LEU A 73 -11.90 5.24 6.32
N ASP A 74 -13.10 5.81 6.37
CA ASP A 74 -13.57 6.57 7.55
C ASP A 74 -13.61 5.71 8.82
N ARG A 75 -14.04 4.45 8.71
CA ARG A 75 -14.00 3.49 9.83
C ARG A 75 -12.57 3.19 10.26
N PHE A 76 -11.67 2.93 9.32
CA PHE A 76 -10.27 2.65 9.63
C PHE A 76 -9.56 3.85 10.26
N CYS A 77 -9.71 5.04 9.69
CA CYS A 77 -9.13 6.27 10.21
C CYS A 77 -9.61 6.59 11.63
N LYS A 78 -10.90 6.34 11.92
CA LYS A 78 -11.45 6.48 13.28
C LYS A 78 -10.91 5.40 14.22
N TYR A 79 -10.84 4.14 13.77
CA TYR A 79 -10.32 3.02 14.54
C TYR A 79 -8.86 3.25 14.94
N GLN A 80 -7.96 3.52 13.98
CA GLN A 80 -6.55 3.72 14.27
C GLN A 80 -6.32 4.88 15.25
N ARG A 81 -7.11 5.97 15.12
CA ARG A 81 -7.02 7.11 16.04
C ARG A 81 -7.47 6.77 17.46
N SER A 82 -8.40 5.83 17.61
CA SER A 82 -8.90 5.40 18.92
C SER A 82 -7.93 4.48 19.67
N LEU A 83 -6.86 4.03 19.01
CA LEU A 83 -5.81 3.27 19.67
C LEU A 83 -5.06 4.19 20.65
N SER A 84 -4.87 3.70 21.88
CA SER A 84 -4.49 4.49 23.06
C SER A 84 -3.18 5.26 22.95
N THR A 85 -2.18 4.69 22.26
CA THR A 85 -0.91 5.37 21.97
C THR A 85 -0.84 5.61 20.47
N ARG A 86 -0.61 6.87 20.09
CA ARG A 86 -0.40 7.26 18.69
C ARG A 86 1.09 7.44 18.43
N ASP A 87 1.78 6.31 18.42
CA ASP A 87 3.20 6.18 18.12
C ASP A 87 3.41 5.79 16.66
N TRP A 88 2.80 6.54 15.72
CA TRP A 88 3.04 6.45 14.28
C TRP A 88 2.56 7.70 13.54
N ASP A 89 3.19 7.99 12.40
CA ASP A 89 2.79 9.09 11.52
C ASP A 89 1.58 8.72 10.68
N HIS A 90 1.56 7.50 10.13
CA HIS A 90 0.57 7.01 9.17
C HIS A 90 0.20 5.55 9.40
N ALA A 91 -1.08 5.21 9.21
CA ALA A 91 -1.57 3.84 9.31
C ALA A 91 -1.93 3.27 7.93
N LEU A 92 -1.45 2.08 7.59
CA LEU A 92 -1.81 1.36 6.36
C LEU A 92 -2.61 0.10 6.71
N LEU A 93 -3.80 -0.05 6.15
CA LEU A 93 -4.60 -1.27 6.25
C LEU A 93 -4.57 -2.03 4.93
N LEU A 94 -4.05 -3.26 4.97
CA LEU A 94 -4.21 -4.24 3.90
C LEU A 94 -5.47 -5.07 4.16
N THR A 95 -6.42 -5.01 3.23
CA THR A 95 -7.71 -5.69 3.36
C THR A 95 -7.88 -6.80 2.31
N GLY A 96 -8.72 -7.79 2.66
CA GLY A 96 -9.19 -8.81 1.72
C GLY A 96 -10.65 -8.57 1.31
N TYR A 97 -11.07 -7.32 1.30
CA TYR A 97 -12.37 -6.88 0.77
C TYR A 97 -12.13 -6.32 -0.62
N ASP A 98 -13.08 -6.51 -1.54
CA ASP A 98 -13.11 -5.78 -2.81
C ASP A 98 -13.52 -4.33 -2.53
N ILE A 99 -12.62 -3.38 -2.80
CA ILE A 99 -12.83 -1.96 -2.53
C ILE A 99 -13.56 -1.33 -3.70
N HIS A 100 -14.79 -0.90 -3.45
CA HIS A 100 -15.68 -0.37 -4.48
C HIS A 100 -16.21 1.02 -4.15
N ARG A 101 -16.69 1.76 -5.16
CA ARG A 101 -17.35 3.08 -5.00
C ARG A 101 -18.86 3.00 -4.85
N GLY A 102 -19.43 1.82 -5.06
CA GLY A 102 -20.87 1.59 -4.94
C GLY A 102 -21.24 0.27 -5.62
N THR A 103 -22.49 -0.14 -5.48
CA THR A 103 -23.02 -1.28 -6.22
C THR A 103 -22.90 -1.03 -7.73
N GLY A 104 -22.26 -1.96 -8.44
CA GLY A 104 -22.06 -1.87 -9.90
C GLY A 104 -20.91 -0.97 -10.35
N SER A 105 -20.16 -0.33 -9.45
CA SER A 105 -18.95 0.41 -9.81
C SER A 105 -17.78 -0.52 -10.07
N ARG A 106 -16.84 -0.13 -10.93
CA ARG A 106 -15.53 -0.79 -11.02
C ARG A 106 -14.79 -0.66 -9.68
N SER A 107 -14.12 -1.74 -9.26
CA SER A 107 -13.22 -1.74 -8.11
C SER A 107 -12.13 -0.68 -8.30
N ILE A 108 -11.75 -0.02 -7.21
CA ILE A 108 -10.66 0.98 -7.20
C ILE A 108 -9.42 0.49 -6.46
N SER A 109 -9.47 -0.69 -5.85
CA SER A 109 -8.40 -1.39 -5.15
C SER A 109 -7.71 -0.66 -3.97
N GLY A 110 -7.89 0.65 -3.79
CA GLY A 110 -7.34 1.43 -2.68
C GLY A 110 -8.04 2.77 -2.50
N ILE A 111 -7.78 3.41 -1.37
CA ILE A 111 -8.19 4.80 -1.10
C ILE A 111 -7.36 5.42 0.04
N ALA A 112 -6.97 6.67 -0.16
CA ALA A 112 -6.45 7.57 0.86
C ALA A 112 -7.02 8.99 0.71
N ARG A 113 -6.79 9.82 1.73
CA ARG A 113 -7.15 11.25 1.68
C ARG A 113 -5.99 12.06 1.14
N LEU A 114 -6.28 12.91 0.17
CA LEU A 114 -5.31 13.89 -0.31
C LEU A 114 -4.83 14.76 0.85
N ASP A 115 -3.53 14.98 0.93
CA ASP A 115 -2.88 15.76 1.99
C ASP A 115 -3.07 15.18 3.41
N GLY A 116 -3.44 13.90 3.54
CA GLY A 116 -3.77 13.29 4.83
C GLY A 116 -2.59 13.05 5.76
N MET A 117 -1.35 13.05 5.24
CA MET A 117 -0.15 12.80 6.04
C MET A 117 0.07 13.90 7.10
N CYS A 118 0.48 13.49 8.29
CA CYS A 118 0.59 14.34 9.48
C CYS A 118 -0.73 14.93 10.02
N ASP A 119 -1.89 14.53 9.48
CA ASP A 119 -3.20 14.86 10.07
C ASP A 119 -3.75 13.70 10.91
N PRO A 120 -3.98 13.87 12.23
CA PRO A 120 -4.58 12.86 13.10
C PRO A 120 -5.87 12.20 12.63
N TRP A 121 -6.65 12.89 11.81
CA TRP A 121 -7.93 12.40 11.33
C TRP A 121 -7.82 11.66 10.00
N ASN A 122 -6.77 11.94 9.24
CA ASN A 122 -6.68 11.59 7.82
C ASN A 122 -5.39 10.82 7.46
N SER A 123 -4.47 10.61 8.41
CA SER A 123 -3.22 9.88 8.20
C SER A 123 -3.42 8.36 8.25
N CYS A 124 -4.15 7.87 7.25
CA CYS A 124 -4.62 6.50 7.09
C CYS A 124 -4.76 6.18 5.58
N THR A 125 -4.33 4.99 5.18
CA THR A 125 -4.48 4.45 3.82
C THR A 125 -5.13 3.07 3.89
N LEU A 126 -6.06 2.81 2.98
CA LEU A 126 -6.66 1.51 2.76
C LEU A 126 -6.23 0.97 1.40
N ALA A 127 -5.73 -0.27 1.35
CA ALA A 127 -5.37 -0.94 0.12
C ALA A 127 -5.83 -2.40 0.15
N GLU A 128 -6.25 -2.94 -0.99
CA GLU A 128 -6.37 -4.38 -1.18
C GLU A 128 -5.00 -5.05 -0.97
N GLY A 129 -5.02 -6.23 -0.36
CA GLY A 129 -3.83 -7.02 -0.02
C GLY A 129 -3.81 -8.39 -0.67
N LEU A 130 -4.46 -8.55 -1.83
CA LEU A 130 -4.74 -9.86 -2.42
C LEU A 130 -3.53 -10.48 -3.14
N ASP A 131 -2.67 -9.64 -3.73
CA ASP A 131 -1.47 -10.07 -4.47
C ASP A 131 -0.38 -8.98 -4.46
N PHE A 132 0.71 -9.13 -5.22
CA PHE A 132 1.78 -8.14 -5.23
C PHE A 132 1.44 -6.80 -5.91
N THR A 133 0.28 -6.70 -6.59
CA THR A 133 -0.21 -5.40 -7.08
C THR A 133 -0.51 -4.44 -5.93
N SER A 134 -0.78 -4.98 -4.73
CA SER A 134 -0.96 -4.23 -3.48
C SER A 134 0.18 -3.26 -3.20
N ALA A 135 1.41 -3.57 -3.61
CA ALA A 135 2.54 -2.65 -3.50
C ALA A 135 2.32 -1.36 -4.29
N PHE A 136 1.85 -1.46 -5.54
CA PHE A 136 1.61 -0.30 -6.40
C PHE A 136 0.40 0.50 -5.93
N ILE A 137 -0.65 -0.20 -5.49
CA ILE A 137 -1.83 0.42 -4.87
C ILE A 137 -1.41 1.21 -3.62
N GLY A 138 -0.72 0.56 -2.69
CA GLY A 138 -0.24 1.21 -1.46
C GLY A 138 0.65 2.42 -1.75
N THR A 139 1.57 2.31 -2.73
CA THR A 139 2.40 3.44 -3.15
C THR A 139 1.58 4.61 -3.69
N HIS A 140 0.60 4.33 -4.55
CA HIS A 140 -0.28 5.33 -5.15
C HIS A 140 -1.12 6.06 -4.08
N GLU A 141 -1.74 5.32 -3.18
CA GLU A 141 -2.59 5.89 -2.13
C GLU A 141 -1.77 6.66 -1.07
N LEU A 142 -0.57 6.18 -0.73
CA LEU A 142 0.38 6.96 0.05
C LEU A 142 0.78 8.25 -0.68
N GLY A 143 0.80 8.24 -2.02
CA GLY A 143 1.07 9.40 -2.86
C GLY A 143 0.04 10.50 -2.63
N HIS A 144 -1.25 10.14 -2.64
CA HIS A 144 -2.33 11.06 -2.24
C HIS A 144 -2.12 11.58 -0.81
N SER A 145 -1.74 10.71 0.13
CA SER A 145 -1.50 11.12 1.52
C SER A 145 -0.40 12.19 1.63
N VAL A 146 0.64 12.12 0.79
CA VAL A 146 1.73 13.12 0.72
C VAL A 146 1.48 14.21 -0.34
N GLY A 147 0.22 14.40 -0.72
CA GLY A 147 -0.28 15.53 -1.49
C GLY A 147 -0.19 15.40 -3.01
N MET A 148 0.26 14.26 -3.53
CA MET A 148 0.31 14.02 -4.97
C MET A 148 -1.10 13.84 -5.52
N ARG A 149 -1.42 14.52 -6.62
CA ARG A 149 -2.67 14.31 -7.35
C ARG A 149 -2.47 13.31 -8.49
N HIS A 150 -3.58 12.88 -9.09
CA HIS A 150 -3.48 12.10 -10.33
C HIS A 150 -2.71 12.88 -11.39
N ASP A 151 -1.95 12.15 -12.21
CA ASP A 151 -1.15 12.73 -13.29
C ASP A 151 -2.04 13.40 -14.33
N GLU A 152 -3.12 12.76 -14.73
CA GLU A 152 -4.03 13.25 -15.74
C GLU A 152 -4.89 14.43 -15.22
N PRO A 153 -5.17 15.46 -16.07
CA PRO A 153 -4.83 15.57 -17.49
C PRO A 153 -3.46 16.22 -17.79
N TYR A 154 -2.68 16.59 -16.78
CA TYR A 154 -1.52 17.49 -16.95
C TYR A 154 -0.19 16.75 -17.18
N CYS A 155 -0.07 15.54 -16.67
CA CYS A 155 1.08 14.65 -16.84
C CYS A 155 0.66 13.34 -17.52
N PRO A 156 1.59 12.64 -18.20
CA PRO A 156 1.27 11.39 -18.89
C PRO A 156 0.82 10.28 -17.94
N ALA A 157 -0.18 9.51 -18.36
CA ALA A 157 -0.78 8.35 -17.67
C ALA A 157 0.15 7.13 -17.44
N LYS A 158 1.47 7.31 -17.47
CA LYS A 158 2.50 6.25 -17.46
C LYS A 158 3.23 6.11 -16.13
N HIS A 159 2.85 6.90 -15.13
CA HIS A 159 3.53 7.01 -13.86
C HIS A 159 2.65 6.47 -12.72
N ILE A 160 3.24 6.35 -11.52
CA ILE A 160 2.59 5.77 -10.33
C ILE A 160 1.26 6.47 -10.03
N MET A 161 1.16 7.79 -10.22
CA MET A 161 -0.03 8.58 -9.92
C MET A 161 -1.04 8.63 -11.08
N SER A 162 -0.91 7.81 -12.11
CA SER A 162 -1.98 7.68 -13.11
C SER A 162 -3.29 7.25 -12.44
N SER A 163 -4.42 7.81 -12.88
CA SER A 163 -5.75 7.49 -12.33
C SER A 163 -6.23 6.05 -12.61
N SER A 164 -5.40 5.22 -13.23
CA SER A 164 -5.67 3.82 -13.53
C SER A 164 -4.46 2.95 -13.19
N LEU A 165 -4.71 1.74 -12.69
CA LEU A 165 -3.64 0.74 -12.55
C LEU A 165 -3.22 0.21 -13.91
N GLY A 166 -1.95 -0.16 -14.05
CA GLY A 166 -1.45 -0.78 -15.27
C GLY A 166 0.04 -1.10 -15.21
N PRO A 167 0.51 -2.01 -16.09
CA PRO A 167 1.91 -2.39 -16.15
C PRO A 167 2.80 -1.20 -16.52
N GLY A 168 4.03 -1.20 -16.02
CA GLY A 168 5.05 -0.17 -16.34
C GLY A 168 4.90 1.14 -15.58
N LYS A 169 3.83 1.34 -14.80
CA LYS A 169 3.57 2.54 -13.99
C LYS A 169 4.38 2.55 -12.69
N VAL A 170 5.70 2.52 -12.82
CA VAL A 170 6.64 2.30 -11.71
C VAL A 170 7.53 3.50 -11.42
N THR A 171 7.29 4.66 -12.06
CA THR A 171 8.09 5.88 -11.85
C THR A 171 7.19 7.05 -11.47
N TRP A 172 7.74 8.05 -10.78
CA TRP A 172 7.04 9.32 -10.49
C TRP A 172 7.07 10.27 -11.67
N SER A 173 5.97 11.01 -11.88
CA SER A 173 5.93 12.08 -12.87
C SER A 173 6.49 13.38 -12.29
N ILE A 174 6.82 14.34 -13.15
CA ILE A 174 7.18 15.69 -12.70
C ILE A 174 6.04 16.38 -11.93
N CYS A 175 4.77 16.04 -12.23
CA CYS A 175 3.61 16.58 -11.51
C CYS A 175 3.56 16.02 -10.10
N SER A 176 3.69 14.70 -9.93
CA SER A 176 3.68 14.07 -8.61
C SER A 176 4.80 14.62 -7.73
N LEU A 177 6.01 14.79 -8.28
CA LEU A 177 7.17 15.32 -7.55
C LEU A 177 7.01 16.79 -7.16
N ARG A 178 6.37 17.60 -8.01
CA ARG A 178 6.04 18.99 -7.70
C ARG A 178 5.04 19.08 -6.55
N ASP A 179 3.96 18.31 -6.63
CA ASP A 179 2.91 18.28 -5.60
C ASP A 179 3.48 17.81 -4.25
N TYR A 180 4.33 16.79 -4.25
CA TYR A 180 5.05 16.32 -3.07
C TYR A 180 5.94 17.40 -2.43
N HIS A 181 6.70 18.16 -3.23
CA HIS A 181 7.50 19.27 -2.71
C HIS A 181 6.62 20.36 -2.08
N ILE A 182 5.53 20.75 -2.74
CA ILE A 182 4.59 21.75 -2.24
C ILE A 182 3.97 21.27 -0.92
N PHE A 183 3.62 19.98 -0.83
CA PHE A 183 3.08 19.37 0.38
C PHE A 183 4.06 19.49 1.55
N LEU A 184 5.32 19.09 1.37
CA LEU A 184 6.35 19.17 2.42
C LEU A 184 6.63 20.61 2.84
N GLN A 185 6.79 21.53 1.89
CA GLN A 185 6.98 22.97 2.18
C GLN A 185 5.83 23.54 3.01
N ARG A 186 4.59 23.13 2.72
CA ARG A 186 3.41 23.55 3.48
C ARG A 186 3.39 22.97 4.91
N LEU A 187 3.87 21.75 5.12
CA LEU A 187 4.02 21.21 6.47
C LEU A 187 5.11 21.93 7.26
N ASP A 188 6.27 22.16 6.63
CA ASP A 188 7.41 22.83 7.27
C ASP A 188 7.09 24.28 7.64
N SER A 189 6.47 25.04 6.74
CA SER A 189 6.06 26.44 7.00
C SER A 189 5.03 26.59 8.12
N ARG A 190 4.35 25.49 8.51
CA ARG A 190 3.37 25.46 9.60
C ARG A 190 3.91 24.82 10.87
N ASP A 191 5.17 24.36 10.87
CA ASP A 191 5.77 23.56 11.93
C ASP A 191 4.92 22.33 12.29
N LYS A 192 4.38 21.65 11.27
CA LYS A 192 3.52 20.45 11.40
C LYS A 192 4.09 19.24 10.67
N ASN A 193 5.36 19.29 10.27
CA ASN A 193 5.99 18.20 9.54
C ASN A 193 6.41 17.07 10.50
N CYS A 194 5.53 16.08 10.66
CA CYS A 194 5.78 14.87 11.44
C CYS A 194 6.85 13.95 10.83
N LEU A 195 7.21 14.12 9.55
CA LEU A 195 8.11 13.22 8.82
C LEU A 195 9.61 13.56 9.01
N ARG A 196 9.93 14.62 9.77
CA ARG A 196 11.32 15.09 9.93
C ARG A 196 12.13 14.22 10.88
N VAL A 197 11.53 13.72 11.94
CA VAL A 197 12.20 12.92 12.98
C VAL A 197 11.26 11.81 13.45
N SER A 198 11.73 10.57 13.39
CA SER A 198 11.08 9.46 14.10
C SER A 198 11.93 9.05 15.29
N ASN A 199 11.39 9.25 16.49
CA ASN A 199 12.02 8.81 17.74
C ASN A 199 11.50 7.44 18.20
N LEU A 200 10.79 6.74 17.31
CA LEU A 200 10.06 5.54 17.67
C LEU A 200 10.92 4.30 17.39
N PRO A 201 10.95 3.32 18.33
CA PRO A 201 11.71 2.10 18.11
C PRO A 201 11.06 1.30 16.99
N GLN A 202 11.84 0.97 15.97
CA GLN A 202 11.42 0.08 14.91
C GLN A 202 11.10 -1.31 15.50
N LYS A 203 9.88 -1.81 15.25
CA LYS A 203 9.42 -3.12 15.75
C LYS A 203 9.69 -4.24 14.77
N LEU A 204 9.58 -3.96 13.47
CA LEU A 204 9.88 -4.93 12.42
C LEU A 204 10.80 -4.31 11.37
N THR A 205 11.76 -5.10 10.91
CA THR A 205 12.69 -4.71 9.86
C THR A 205 12.24 -5.29 8.53
N MET A 206 12.10 -4.44 7.52
CA MET A 206 11.92 -4.88 6.14
C MET A 206 13.26 -5.40 5.61
N ARG A 207 13.25 -6.52 4.90
CA ARG A 207 14.45 -7.02 4.23
C ARG A 207 14.77 -6.15 3.01
N THR A 208 15.80 -5.32 3.14
CA THR A 208 16.27 -4.41 2.07
C THR A 208 17.42 -5.00 1.25
N ASP A 209 18.05 -6.07 1.75
CA ASP A 209 19.11 -6.84 1.10
C ASP A 209 18.60 -7.64 -0.10
N LEU A 210 17.31 -7.98 -0.11
CA LEU A 210 16.65 -8.73 -1.17
C LEU A 210 15.54 -7.92 -1.81
N LYS A 211 15.43 -8.01 -3.14
CA LYS A 211 14.29 -7.48 -3.89
C LYS A 211 13.09 -8.42 -3.74
N PRO A 212 11.84 -7.90 -3.82
CA PRO A 212 10.64 -8.71 -3.70
C PRO A 212 10.62 -9.97 -4.59
N GLY A 213 11.10 -9.87 -5.83
CA GLY A 213 11.18 -11.00 -6.76
C GLY A 213 12.22 -12.08 -6.39
N GLN A 214 13.19 -11.75 -5.54
CA GLN A 214 14.13 -12.73 -4.98
C GLN A 214 13.53 -13.46 -3.77
N VAL A 215 12.57 -12.84 -3.08
CA VAL A 215 11.84 -13.46 -1.97
C VAL A 215 10.68 -14.31 -2.48
N TYR A 216 9.95 -13.80 -3.48
CA TYR A 216 8.83 -14.46 -4.14
C TYR A 216 9.13 -14.60 -5.62
N ASN A 217 9.56 -15.78 -6.03
CA ASN A 217 9.74 -16.09 -7.46
C ASN A 217 8.39 -16.10 -8.20
N ALA A 218 8.43 -16.20 -9.53
CA ALA A 218 7.24 -16.12 -10.36
C ALA A 218 6.17 -17.18 -10.00
N ASP A 219 6.57 -18.42 -9.71
CA ASP A 219 5.65 -19.48 -9.25
C ASP A 219 4.92 -19.09 -7.96
N MET A 220 5.64 -18.53 -6.98
CA MET A 220 5.03 -18.06 -5.74
C MET A 220 4.07 -16.89 -5.98
N GLN A 221 4.41 -15.98 -6.90
CA GLN A 221 3.53 -14.87 -7.27
C GLN A 221 2.25 -15.37 -7.95
N CYS A 222 2.36 -16.31 -8.91
CA CYS A 222 1.21 -16.97 -9.54
C CYS A 222 0.34 -17.70 -8.51
N TYR A 223 0.95 -18.44 -7.59
CA TYR A 223 0.24 -19.11 -6.51
C TYR A 223 -0.50 -18.13 -5.59
N ILE A 224 0.09 -16.97 -5.29
CA ILE A 224 -0.56 -15.92 -4.49
C ILE A 224 -1.75 -15.32 -5.23
N MET A 225 -1.57 -14.99 -6.51
CA MET A 225 -2.59 -14.32 -7.31
C MET A 225 -3.76 -15.23 -7.68
N HIS A 226 -3.48 -16.49 -8.04
CA HIS A 226 -4.48 -17.38 -8.65
C HIS A 226 -4.81 -18.62 -7.81
N GLY A 227 -4.01 -18.92 -6.78
CA GLY A 227 -4.24 -20.05 -5.89
C GLY A 227 -3.46 -21.31 -6.27
N GLN A 228 -3.86 -22.42 -5.66
CA GLN A 228 -3.13 -23.69 -5.73
C GLN A 228 -3.07 -24.24 -7.17
N GLY A 229 -1.91 -24.73 -7.57
CA GLY A 229 -1.67 -25.31 -8.89
C GLY A 229 -1.19 -24.32 -9.96
N TYR A 230 -1.38 -23.01 -9.76
CA TYR A 230 -0.89 -22.00 -10.69
C TYR A 230 0.62 -21.80 -10.55
N ARG A 231 1.31 -21.78 -11.69
CA ARG A 231 2.76 -21.64 -11.83
C ARG A 231 3.08 -20.77 -13.05
N GLN A 232 4.30 -20.25 -13.11
CA GLN A 232 4.80 -19.57 -14.28
C GLN A 232 4.78 -20.53 -15.48
N VAL A 233 4.23 -20.07 -16.60
CA VAL A 233 4.38 -20.78 -17.88
C VAL A 233 5.76 -20.47 -18.44
N VAL A 234 6.55 -21.51 -18.68
CA VAL A 234 7.89 -21.42 -19.28
C VAL A 234 7.84 -22.05 -20.67
N LEU A 235 8.13 -21.25 -21.70
CA LEU A 235 8.29 -21.73 -23.07
C LEU A 235 9.79 -21.88 -23.34
N THR A 236 10.23 -23.10 -23.66
CA THR A 236 11.58 -23.37 -24.16
C THR A 236 11.52 -23.42 -25.67
N ILE A 237 12.10 -22.41 -26.33
CA ILE A 237 12.25 -22.37 -27.79
C ILE A 237 13.66 -22.80 -28.20
N ILE A 238 13.78 -23.45 -29.36
CA ILE A 238 15.06 -23.57 -30.05
C ILE A 238 15.25 -22.29 -30.88
N ASP A 239 16.32 -21.55 -30.63
CA ASP A 239 16.71 -20.40 -31.44
C ASP A 239 17.67 -20.87 -32.54
N ILE A 240 17.19 -20.92 -33.78
CA ILE A 240 17.99 -21.28 -34.95
C ILE A 240 18.30 -20.00 -35.69
N VAL A 241 19.52 -19.48 -35.48
CA VAL A 241 20.05 -18.32 -36.19
C VAL A 241 20.85 -18.81 -37.40
N HIS A 242 20.56 -18.28 -38.59
CA HIS A 242 21.33 -18.50 -39.82
C HIS A 242 22.39 -17.42 -40.00
#